data_AF-A0A0G0EIU5-F1
#
_entry.id   AF-A0A0G0EIU5-F1
#
_cell.length_a   1.000
_cell.length_b   1.000
_cell.length_c   1.000
_cell.angle_alpha   90.00
_cell.angle_beta   90.00
_cell.angle_gamma   90.00
#
_symmetry.space_group_name_H-M   'P 1'
#
loop_
_entity.id
_entity.type
_entity.pdbx_description
1 polymer ?
#
loop_
_entity_poly.entity_id
_entity_poly.type
_entity_poly.pdbx_seq_one_letter_code
_entity_poly.pdbx_strand_id
1 'polypeptide(L)'
;MTLILISIVKALIAWFVLTYLGTNLVGMIGRGFLEKPLDINEHPDFLKNEVKKWNRAGKLTTVLSIVATVGISFFIYQWWGILFLIAIILVMISRIPDLYWEVCILPKKLGVPYPVPKDLIRKAIKSQNRGMQNILLASLTWIALVVLFIGFFTQ
;
A
#
# COMPACT_ATOMS: atom_id res chain seq x y z
N MET A 1 4.44 -35.72 2.90
CA MET A 1 5.57 -34.77 2.67
C MET A 1 5.29 -33.83 1.49
N THR A 2 4.86 -34.35 0.34
CA THR A 2 4.51 -33.57 -0.87
C THR A 2 3.41 -32.53 -0.64
N LEU A 3 2.34 -32.84 0.12
CA LEU A 3 1.26 -31.88 0.42
C LEU A 3 1.76 -30.64 1.17
N ILE A 4 2.57 -30.84 2.22
CA ILE A 4 3.16 -29.74 3.00
C ILE A 4 4.01 -28.85 2.10
N LEU A 5 4.84 -29.45 1.25
CA LEU A 5 5.74 -28.73 0.35
C LEU A 5 4.94 -27.90 -0.69
N ILE A 6 3.86 -28.46 -1.23
CA ILE A 6 2.95 -27.74 -2.14
C ILE A 6 2.28 -26.55 -1.43
N SER A 7 1.79 -26.72 -0.20
CA SER A 7 1.15 -25.63 0.56
C SER A 7 2.14 -24.51 0.89
N ILE A 8 3.39 -24.83 1.22
CA ILE A 8 4.45 -23.82 1.43
C ILE A 8 4.69 -23.02 0.15
N VAL A 9 4.84 -23.69 -0.99
CA VAL A 9 5.08 -23.02 -2.28
C VAL A 9 3.89 -22.12 -2.65
N LYS A 10 2.65 -22.61 -2.53
CA LYS A 10 1.44 -21.81 -2.77
C LYS A 10 1.36 -20.60 -1.84
N ALA A 11 1.65 -20.78 -0.55
CA ALA A 11 1.64 -19.70 0.43
C ALA A 11 2.67 -18.62 0.08
N LEU A 12 3.89 -18.99 -0.33
CA LEU A 12 4.92 -18.04 -0.75
C LEU A 12 4.52 -17.25 -2.00
N ILE A 13 3.99 -17.93 -3.02
CA ILE A 13 3.52 -17.28 -4.25
C ILE A 13 2.37 -16.32 -3.93
N ALA A 14 1.36 -16.79 -3.19
CA ALA A 14 0.22 -15.97 -2.80
C ALA A 14 0.65 -14.77 -1.95
N TRP A 15 1.58 -14.97 -1.01
CA TRP A 15 2.12 -13.90 -0.19
C TRP A 15 2.82 -12.82 -1.02
N PHE A 16 3.61 -13.21 -2.02
CA PHE A 16 4.25 -12.26 -2.93
C PHE A 16 3.22 -11.46 -3.74
N VAL A 17 2.22 -12.14 -4.31
CA VAL A 17 1.14 -11.51 -5.07
C VAL A 17 0.32 -10.55 -4.19
N LEU A 18 -0.07 -10.99 -2.99
CA LEU A 18 -0.85 -10.20 -2.04
C LEU A 18 -0.04 -8.99 -1.55
N THR A 19 1.25 -9.15 -1.30
CA THR A 19 2.14 -8.04 -0.95
C THR A 19 2.20 -7.02 -2.08
N TYR A 20 2.40 -7.47 -3.32
CA TYR A 20 2.44 -6.59 -4.48
C TYR A 20 1.12 -5.84 -4.70
N LEU A 21 -0.01 -6.54 -4.66
CA LEU A 21 -1.33 -5.92 -4.85
C LEU A 21 -1.68 -4.99 -3.67
N GLY A 22 -1.53 -5.48 -2.43
CA GLY A 22 -1.89 -4.73 -1.23
C GLY A 22 -1.07 -3.46 -1.06
N THR A 23 0.25 -3.51 -1.33
CA THR A 23 1.12 -2.31 -1.29
C THR A 23 0.69 -1.25 -2.30
N ASN A 24 0.38 -1.66 -3.53
CA ASN A 24 -0.05 -0.74 -4.58
C ASN A 24 -1.44 -0.14 -4.28
N LEU A 25 -2.41 -0.94 -3.86
CA LEU A 25 -3.76 -0.50 -3.55
C LEU A 25 -3.77 0.49 -2.37
N VAL A 26 -3.10 0.15 -1.27
CA VAL A 26 -2.98 1.06 -0.12
C VAL A 26 -2.23 2.32 -0.49
N GLY A 27 -1.19 2.23 -1.32
CA GLY A 27 -0.46 3.37 -1.85
C GLY A 27 -1.36 4.34 -2.61
N MET A 28 -2.21 3.82 -3.51
CA MET A 28 -3.16 4.63 -4.28
C MET A 28 -4.23 5.28 -3.40
N ILE A 29 -4.81 4.50 -2.47
CA ILE A 29 -5.82 5.00 -1.53
C ILE A 29 -5.23 6.08 -0.63
N GLY A 30 -4.12 5.77 0.04
CA GLY A 30 -3.54 6.66 1.03
C GLY A 30 -2.98 7.92 0.41
N ARG A 31 -2.36 7.89 -0.77
CA ARG A 31 -2.00 9.12 -1.49
C ARG A 31 -3.24 9.93 -1.85
N GLY A 32 -4.31 9.28 -2.30
CA GLY A 32 -5.58 9.93 -2.58
C GLY A 32 -6.21 10.69 -1.41
N PHE A 33 -6.02 10.21 -0.17
CA PHE A 33 -6.53 10.86 1.04
C PHE A 33 -5.54 11.82 1.71
N LEU A 34 -4.23 11.54 1.63
CA LEU A 34 -3.19 12.29 2.34
C LEU A 34 -2.60 13.42 1.49
N GLU A 35 -2.63 13.30 0.17
CA GLU A 35 -2.15 14.32 -0.75
C GLU A 35 -3.16 15.47 -0.84
N LYS A 36 -2.70 16.70 -0.63
CA LYS A 36 -3.53 17.88 -0.81
C LYS A 36 -3.69 18.15 -2.32
N PRO A 37 -4.90 18.47 -2.80
CA PRO A 37 -5.07 18.90 -4.18
C PRO A 37 -4.24 20.16 -4.45
N LEU A 38 -3.70 20.27 -5.66
CA LEU A 38 -3.00 21.47 -6.11
C LEU A 38 -3.96 22.68 -6.07
N ASP A 39 -3.50 23.81 -5.53
CA ASP A 39 -4.29 25.04 -5.48
C ASP A 39 -4.34 25.66 -6.88
N ILE A 40 -5.55 25.81 -7.42
CA ILE A 40 -5.80 26.37 -8.74
C ILE A 40 -5.40 27.86 -8.80
N ASN A 41 -5.41 28.54 -7.65
CA ASN A 41 -5.14 29.98 -7.57
C ASN A 41 -3.65 30.32 -7.53
N GLU A 42 -2.79 29.35 -7.20
CA GLU A 42 -1.32 29.52 -7.20
C GLU A 42 -0.71 29.36 -8.61
N HIS A 43 -1.52 28.99 -9.61
CA HIS A 43 -1.05 28.70 -10.96
C HIS A 43 -1.53 29.73 -12.01
N PRO A 44 -0.71 29.99 -13.05
CA PRO A 44 -1.10 30.83 -14.19
C PRO A 44 -2.38 30.37 -14.88
N ASP A 45 -3.14 31.29 -15.48
CA ASP A 45 -4.46 30.99 -16.08
C ASP A 45 -4.44 29.86 -17.11
N PHE A 46 -3.35 29.73 -17.89
CA PHE A 46 -3.21 28.67 -18.88
C PHE A 46 -3.02 27.27 -18.26
N LEU A 47 -2.55 27.17 -17.02
CA LEU A 47 -2.36 25.91 -16.28
C LEU A 47 -3.57 25.52 -15.43
N LYS A 48 -4.49 26.44 -15.14
CA LYS A 48 -5.66 26.16 -14.29
C LYS A 48 -6.51 24.99 -14.79
N ASN A 49 -6.65 24.85 -16.10
CA ASN A 49 -7.38 23.74 -16.71
C ASN A 49 -6.66 22.39 -16.55
N GLU A 50 -5.34 22.39 -16.63
CA GLU A 50 -4.52 21.17 -16.40
C GLU A 50 -4.55 20.76 -14.93
N VAL A 51 -4.40 21.72 -14.02
CA VAL A 51 -4.49 21.50 -12.56
C VAL A 51 -5.84 20.92 -12.18
N LYS A 52 -6.93 21.46 -12.73
CA LYS A 52 -8.29 20.94 -12.51
C LYS A 52 -8.45 19.51 -13.05
N LYS A 53 -7.90 19.21 -14.23
CA LYS A 53 -7.91 17.86 -14.81
C LYS A 53 -7.09 16.88 -13.97
N TRP A 54 -5.95 17.31 -13.46
CA TRP A 54 -5.07 16.52 -12.61
C TRP A 54 -5.73 16.18 -11.27
N ASN A 55 -6.29 17.17 -10.57
CA ASN A 55 -7.05 16.97 -9.33
C ASN A 55 -8.25 16.01 -9.54
N ARG A 56 -8.96 16.14 -10.68
CA ARG A 56 -10.06 15.23 -11.03
C ARG A 56 -9.57 13.80 -11.28
N ALA A 57 -8.46 13.64 -11.99
CA ALA A 57 -7.86 12.34 -12.24
C ALA A 57 -7.43 11.68 -10.93
N GLY A 58 -6.77 12.41 -10.03
CA GLY A 58 -6.39 11.91 -8.69
C GLY A 58 -7.59 11.43 -7.87
N LYS A 59 -8.70 12.18 -7.89
CA LYS A 59 -9.94 11.75 -7.23
C LYS A 59 -10.52 10.47 -7.85
N LEU A 60 -10.54 10.37 -9.18
CA LEU A 60 -11.02 9.18 -9.88
C LEU A 60 -10.16 7.95 -9.59
N THR A 61 -8.83 8.09 -9.62
CA THR A 61 -7.91 6.98 -9.28
C THR A 61 -8.11 6.51 -7.85
N THR A 62 -8.35 7.43 -6.92
CA THR A 62 -8.63 7.11 -5.51
C THR A 62 -9.93 6.31 -5.40
N VAL A 63 -11.03 6.79 -6.00
CA VAL A 63 -12.32 6.08 -6.00
C VAL A 63 -12.19 4.70 -6.61
N LEU A 64 -11.52 4.60 -7.77
CA LEU A 64 -11.31 3.33 -8.46
C LEU A 64 -10.48 2.36 -7.62
N SER A 65 -9.47 2.86 -6.89
CA SER A 65 -8.64 2.04 -6.00
C SER A 65 -9.41 1.53 -4.78
N ILE A 66 -10.32 2.32 -4.21
CA ILE A 66 -11.22 1.88 -3.13
C ILE A 66 -12.14 0.77 -3.64
N VAL A 67 -12.78 0.99 -4.80
CA VAL A 67 -13.65 -0.02 -5.42
C VAL A 67 -12.88 -1.29 -5.74
N ALA A 68 -11.68 -1.18 -6.30
CA ALA A 68 -10.81 -2.33 -6.57
C ALA A 68 -10.41 -3.06 -5.28
N THR A 69 -10.14 -2.34 -4.19
CA THR A 69 -9.78 -2.93 -2.90
C THR A 69 -10.94 -3.71 -2.29
N VAL A 70 -12.15 -3.16 -2.33
CA VAL A 70 -13.37 -3.86 -1.88
C VAL A 70 -13.64 -5.06 -2.77
N GLY A 71 -13.55 -4.92 -4.10
CA GLY A 71 -13.76 -5.99 -5.05
C GLY A 71 -12.77 -7.15 -4.89
N ILE A 72 -11.48 -6.86 -4.74
CA ILE A 72 -10.43 -7.87 -4.51
C ILE A 72 -10.64 -8.55 -3.16
N SER A 73 -10.96 -7.79 -2.10
CA SER A 73 -11.24 -8.36 -0.78
C SER A 73 -12.43 -9.31 -0.81
N PHE A 74 -13.51 -8.91 -1.49
CA PHE A 74 -14.70 -9.74 -1.66
C PHE A 74 -14.40 -11.01 -2.48
N PHE A 75 -13.66 -10.88 -3.59
CA PHE A 75 -13.26 -12.01 -4.41
C PHE A 75 -12.41 -13.02 -3.62
N ILE A 76 -11.40 -12.55 -2.88
CA ILE A 76 -10.54 -13.41 -2.06
C ILE A 76 -11.35 -14.11 -0.98
N TYR A 77 -12.25 -13.39 -0.30
CA TYR A 77 -13.11 -13.97 0.72
C TYR A 77 -13.99 -15.10 0.15
N GLN A 78 -14.62 -14.86 -1.01
CA GLN A 78 -15.55 -15.83 -1.60
C GLN A 78 -14.86 -17.11 -2.07
N TRP A 79 -13.66 -16.98 -2.66
CA TRP A 79 -12.98 -18.13 -3.26
C TRP A 79 -12.06 -18.84 -2.26
N TRP A 80 -11.34 -18.08 -1.45
CA TRP A 80 -10.24 -18.58 -0.61
C TRP A 80 -10.55 -18.46 0.88
N GLY A 81 -11.63 -17.79 1.27
CA GLY A 81 -12.14 -17.78 2.65
C GLY A 81 -11.53 -16.71 3.55
N ILE A 82 -11.91 -16.78 4.84
CA ILE A 82 -11.63 -15.72 5.82
C ILE A 82 -10.14 -15.55 6.15
N LEU A 83 -9.36 -16.65 6.16
CA LEU A 83 -7.93 -16.58 6.49
C LEU A 83 -7.15 -15.76 5.46
N PHE A 84 -7.50 -15.90 4.19
CA PHE A 84 -6.88 -15.11 3.12
C PHE A 84 -7.31 -13.64 3.16
N LEU A 85 -8.56 -13.36 3.55
CA LEU A 85 -9.01 -12.00 3.82
C LEU A 85 -8.23 -11.36 4.97
N ILE A 86 -7.99 -12.10 6.06
CA ILE A 86 -7.17 -11.61 7.17
C ILE A 86 -5.74 -11.33 6.69
N ALA A 87 -5.15 -12.23 5.91
CA ALA A 87 -3.79 -12.06 5.40
C ALA A 87 -3.64 -10.80 4.53
N ILE A 88 -4.59 -10.53 3.61
CA ILE A 88 -4.52 -9.33 2.78
C ILE A 88 -4.69 -8.06 3.62
N ILE A 89 -5.59 -8.06 4.61
CA ILE A 89 -5.78 -6.92 5.52
C ILE A 89 -4.50 -6.64 6.33
N LEU A 90 -3.84 -7.67 6.87
CA LEU A 90 -2.58 -7.52 7.60
C LEU A 90 -1.48 -6.92 6.71
N VAL A 91 -1.36 -7.40 5.47
CA VAL A 91 -0.43 -6.85 4.48
C VAL A 91 -0.74 -5.37 4.20
N MET A 92 -2.01 -5.02 4.00
CA MET A 92 -2.41 -3.63 3.77
C MET A 92 -2.09 -2.72 4.96
N ILE A 93 -2.43 -3.14 6.18
CA ILE A 93 -2.18 -2.39 7.42
C ILE A 93 -0.69 -2.17 7.63
N SER A 94 0.15 -3.17 7.35
CA SER A 94 1.61 -3.06 7.49
C SER A 94 2.24 -1.93 6.65
N ARG A 95 1.52 -1.40 5.65
CA ARG A 95 2.00 -0.36 4.74
C ARG A 95 1.49 1.04 5.04
N ILE A 96 0.42 1.17 5.83
CA ILE A 96 -0.16 2.47 6.18
C ILE A 96 0.88 3.39 6.85
N PRO A 97 1.69 2.95 7.83
CA PRO A 97 2.63 3.84 8.50
C PRO A 97 3.78 4.30 7.61
N ASP A 98 4.23 3.44 6.69
CA ASP A 98 5.28 3.77 5.73
C ASP A 98 4.78 4.84 4.74
N LEU A 99 3.58 4.63 4.21
CA LEU A 99 2.91 5.58 3.32
C LEU A 99 2.65 6.92 4.00
N TYR A 100 2.16 6.91 5.23
CA TYR A 100 1.95 8.12 6.01
C TYR A 100 3.25 8.91 6.19
N TRP A 101 4.36 8.22 6.42
CA TRP A 101 5.63 8.90 6.54
C TRP A 101 6.11 9.50 5.22
N GLU A 102 6.00 8.76 4.12
CA GLU A 102 6.40 9.21 2.78
C GLU A 102 5.62 10.47 2.36
N VAL A 103 4.30 10.50 2.60
CA VAL A 103 3.43 11.57 2.12
C VAL A 103 3.35 12.74 3.10
N CYS A 104 3.31 12.50 4.42
CA CYS A 104 3.02 13.55 5.40
C CYS A 104 4.26 14.06 6.15
N ILE A 105 5.20 13.18 6.48
CA ILE A 105 6.33 13.51 7.37
C ILE A 105 7.56 13.90 6.56
N LEU A 106 7.89 13.12 5.54
CA LEU A 106 9.11 13.29 4.75
C LEU A 106 9.18 14.65 4.04
N PRO A 107 8.11 15.15 3.37
CA PRO A 107 8.16 16.47 2.72
C PRO A 107 8.41 17.59 3.73
N LYS A 108 7.78 17.51 4.92
CA LYS A 108 7.96 18.47 6.01
C LYS A 108 9.38 18.47 6.58
N LYS A 109 10.01 17.30 6.70
CA LYS A 109 11.40 17.18 7.18
C LYS A 109 12.42 17.72 6.18
N LEU A 110 12.14 17.55 4.90
CA LEU A 110 13.03 17.97 3.82
C LEU A 110 12.77 19.41 3.35
N GLY A 111 11.64 20.01 3.75
CA GLY A 111 11.24 21.34 3.28
C GLY A 111 10.91 21.39 1.78
N VAL A 112 10.55 20.24 1.19
CA VAL A 112 10.21 20.13 -0.24
C VAL A 112 8.72 19.80 -0.41
N PRO A 113 8.06 20.30 -1.47
CA PRO A 113 6.69 19.89 -1.76
C PRO A 113 6.62 18.40 -2.13
N TYR A 114 5.48 17.78 -1.86
CA TYR A 114 5.16 16.44 -2.39
C TYR A 114 4.75 16.58 -3.86
N PRO A 115 5.10 15.63 -4.76
CA PRO A 115 5.85 14.39 -4.52
C PRO A 115 7.36 14.59 -4.34
N VAL A 116 7.94 13.91 -3.36
CA VAL A 116 9.37 13.96 -3.06
C VAL A 116 10.17 13.17 -4.11
N PRO A 117 11.29 13.70 -4.65
CA PRO A 117 12.19 12.96 -5.53
C PRO A 117 12.70 11.65 -4.92
N LYS A 118 12.75 10.58 -5.73
CA LYS A 118 13.10 9.21 -5.26
C LYS A 118 14.49 9.12 -4.63
N ASP A 119 15.42 9.93 -5.13
CA ASP A 119 16.80 10.05 -4.66
C ASP A 119 16.86 10.64 -3.24
N LEU A 120 16.00 11.62 -2.92
CA LEU A 120 15.87 12.14 -1.55
C LEU A 120 15.20 11.12 -0.62
N ILE A 121 14.17 10.40 -1.11
CA ILE A 121 13.54 9.31 -0.36
C ILE A 121 14.60 8.25 0.01
N ARG A 122 15.41 7.83 -0.97
CA ARG A 122 16.47 6.82 -0.75
C ARG A 122 17.52 7.28 0.27
N LYS A 123 17.94 8.55 0.21
CA LYS A 123 18.85 9.15 1.20
C LYS A 123 18.21 9.18 2.59
N ALA A 124 16.95 9.59 2.69
CA ALA A 124 16.22 9.66 3.94
C ALA A 124 16.07 8.28 4.59
N ILE A 125 15.68 7.26 3.82
CA ILE A 125 15.59 5.86 4.29
C ILE A 125 16.94 5.38 4.85
N LYS A 126 18.04 5.65 4.13
CA LYS A 126 19.38 5.24 4.57
C LYS A 126 19.81 5.92 5.88
N SER A 127 19.40 7.17 6.09
CA SER A 127 19.68 7.92 7.33
C SER A 127 18.75 7.58 8.50
N GLN A 128 17.63 6.92 8.24
CA GLN A 128 16.56 6.76 9.21
C GLN A 128 16.73 5.50 10.05
N ASN A 129 17.04 5.67 11.34
CA ASN A 129 17.09 4.56 12.29
C ASN A 129 15.68 4.22 12.81
N ARG A 130 14.97 3.38 12.07
CA ARG A 130 13.56 3.03 12.30
C ARG A 130 13.34 1.65 12.92
N GLY A 131 14.28 1.20 13.73
CA GLY A 131 14.36 -0.19 14.22
C GLY A 131 13.02 -0.78 14.67
N MET A 132 12.38 -0.19 15.67
CA MET A 132 11.20 -0.81 16.32
C MET A 132 9.94 -0.82 15.45
N GLN A 133 9.67 0.26 14.69
CA GLN A 133 8.52 0.32 13.79
C GLN A 133 8.69 -0.63 12.59
N ASN A 134 9.91 -0.70 12.03
CA ASN A 134 10.18 -1.61 10.91
C ASN A 134 10.06 -3.08 11.33
N ILE A 135 10.49 -3.43 12.54
CA ILE A 135 10.35 -4.78 13.09
C ILE A 135 8.88 -5.15 13.23
N LEU A 136 8.05 -4.25 13.77
CA LEU A 136 6.62 -4.51 13.98
C LEU A 136 5.86 -4.58 12.64
N LEU A 137 6.20 -3.76 11.66
CA LEU A 137 5.56 -3.81 10.34
C LEU A 137 6.01 -5.03 9.53
N ALA A 138 7.28 -5.38 9.62
CA ALA A 138 7.79 -6.61 9.02
C ALA A 138 7.12 -7.84 9.64
N SER A 139 6.95 -7.88 10.97
CA SER A 139 6.31 -9.03 11.63
C SER A 139 4.87 -9.24 11.18
N LEU A 140 4.09 -8.18 10.91
CA LEU A 140 2.75 -8.30 10.33
C LEU A 140 2.75 -9.01 8.97
N THR A 141 3.74 -8.72 8.11
CA THR A 141 3.86 -9.40 6.81
C THR A 141 4.24 -10.88 6.95
N TRP A 142 5.05 -11.22 7.95
CA TRP A 142 5.40 -12.61 8.27
C TRP A 142 4.23 -13.38 8.88
N ILE A 143 3.45 -12.74 9.76
CA ILE A 143 2.20 -13.31 10.29
C ILE A 143 1.23 -13.60 9.15
N ALA A 144 1.10 -12.70 8.18
CA ALA A 144 0.26 -12.93 7.00
C ALA A 144 0.71 -14.19 6.22
N LEU A 145 2.02 -14.42 6.06
CA LEU A 145 2.53 -15.64 5.41
C LEU A 145 2.14 -16.92 6.18
N VAL A 146 2.24 -16.90 7.52
CA VAL A 146 1.82 -18.03 8.36
C VAL A 146 0.32 -18.29 8.22
N VAL A 147 -0.50 -17.22 8.21
CA VAL A 147 -1.95 -17.33 8.01
C VAL A 147 -2.28 -17.93 6.64
N LEU A 148 -1.57 -17.54 5.59
CA LEU A 148 -1.73 -18.11 4.25
C LEU A 148 -1.34 -19.58 4.20
N PHE A 149 -0.25 -19.96 4.86
CA PHE A 149 0.16 -21.36 4.97
C PHE A 149 -0.91 -22.20 5.66
N ILE A 150 -1.45 -21.74 6.79
CA ILE A 150 -2.56 -22.40 7.48
C ILE A 150 -3.77 -22.50 6.55
N GLY A 151 -4.13 -21.40 5.86
CA GLY A 151 -5.24 -21.37 4.91
C GLY A 151 -5.14 -22.42 3.81
N PHE A 152 -3.98 -22.54 3.16
CA PHE A 152 -3.71 -23.56 2.14
C PHE A 152 -3.54 -24.98 2.69
N PHE A 153 -3.32 -25.14 4.00
CA PHE A 153 -3.21 -26.44 4.63
C PHE A 153 -4.57 -26.97 5.11
N THR A 154 -5.49 -26.07 5.46
CA THR A 154 -6.85 -26.39 5.93
C THR A 154 -7.89 -26.55 4.81
N GLN A 155 -7.56 -26.16 3.58
CA GLN A 155 -8.37 -26.36 2.37
C GLN A 155 -7.85 -27.54 1.57
#